data_AF-A0A2T4PXN3-F1
#
_entry.id   AF-A0A2T4PXN3-F1
#
_cell.length_a   1.000
_cell.length_b   1.000
_cell.length_c   1.000
_cell.angle_alpha   90.00
_cell.angle_beta   90.00
_cell.angle_gamma   90.00
#
_symmetry.space_group_name_H-M   'P 1'
#
loop_
_entity.id
_entity.type
_entity.pdbx_description
1 polymer ?
#
loop_
_entity_poly.entity_id
_entity_poly.type
_entity_poly.pdbx_seq_one_letter_code
_entity_poly.pdbx_strand_id
1 'polypeptide(L)'
;MLPHILMWTVTILGMIYIVYNFILAKSIINIFFAILFQSILLFLIRFFWLDHSFGDAFIHSFDLLTIIVVVVYVIYQLMGDSSED
;
A
#
# COMPACT_ATOMS: atom_id res chain seq x y z
N MET A 1 -17.70 15.56 1.36
CA MET A 1 -18.43 14.33 1.79
C MET A 1 -18.07 13.13 0.94
N LEU A 2 -18.17 13.22 -0.40
CA LEU A 2 -17.82 12.14 -1.33
C LEU A 2 -16.38 11.57 -1.20
N PRO A 3 -15.31 12.38 -1.07
CA PRO A 3 -13.95 11.82 -0.95
C PRO A 3 -13.70 11.08 0.37
N HIS A 4 -14.40 11.47 1.45
CA HIS A 4 -14.34 10.74 2.72
C HIS A 4 -15.02 9.39 2.61
N ILE A 5 -16.20 9.31 1.99
CA ILE A 5 -16.90 8.04 1.76
C ILE A 5 -16.02 7.09 0.94
N LEU A 6 -15.37 7.59 -0.12
CA LEU A 6 -14.41 6.82 -0.92
C LEU A 6 -13.23 6.27 -0.08
N MET A 7 -12.60 7.10 0.76
CA MET A 7 -11.53 6.63 1.66
C MET A 7 -12.03 5.51 2.59
N TRP A 8 -13.22 5.67 3.17
CA TRP A 8 -13.83 4.64 4.03
C TRP A 8 -14.07 3.34 3.26
N THR A 9 -14.62 3.42 2.05
CA THR A 9 -14.83 2.24 1.19
C THR A 9 -13.52 1.53 0.85
N VAL A 10 -12.48 2.27 0.45
CA VAL A 10 -11.15 1.69 0.14
C VAL A 10 -10.55 1.02 1.37
N THR A 11 -10.69 1.64 2.55
CA THR A 11 -10.15 1.10 3.81
C THR A 11 -10.87 -0.19 4.23
N ILE A 12 -12.21 -0.22 4.14
CA ILE A 12 -13.01 -1.40 4.48
C ILE A 12 -12.71 -2.56 3.53
N LEU A 13 -12.68 -2.29 2.22
CA LEU A 13 -12.35 -3.32 1.21
C LEU A 13 -10.94 -3.86 1.41
N GLY A 14 -9.99 -2.97 1.69
CA GLY A 14 -8.61 -3.33 1.98
C GLY A 14 -8.49 -4.24 3.21
N MET A 15 -9.14 -3.89 4.33
CA MET A 15 -9.18 -4.76 5.52
C MET A 15 -9.78 -6.13 5.21
N ILE A 16 -10.92 -6.19 4.51
CA ILE A 16 -11.56 -7.46 4.15
C ILE A 16 -10.61 -8.31 3.31
N TYR A 17 -9.92 -7.70 2.34
CA TYR A 17 -8.97 -8.42 1.48
C TYR A 17 -7.75 -8.92 2.23
N ILE A 18 -7.20 -8.13 3.17
CA ILE A 18 -6.09 -8.53 4.04
C ILE A 18 -6.51 -9.71 4.92
N VAL A 19 -7.66 -9.61 5.59
CA VAL A 19 -8.20 -10.69 6.44
C VAL A 19 -8.46 -11.95 5.63
N TYR A 20 -9.02 -11.82 4.42
CA TYR A 20 -9.25 -12.94 3.52
C TYR A 20 -7.95 -13.65 3.12
N ASN A 21 -6.93 -12.89 2.71
CA ASN A 21 -5.62 -13.47 2.35
C ASN A 21 -4.90 -14.08 3.55
N PHE A 22 -5.07 -13.51 4.74
CA PHE A 22 -4.53 -14.03 5.99
C PHE A 22 -5.18 -15.37 6.38
N ILE A 23 -6.51 -15.47 6.32
CA ILE A 23 -7.25 -16.71 6.62
C ILE A 23 -6.93 -17.83 5.63
N LEU A 24 -6.79 -17.49 4.34
CA LEU A 24 -6.44 -18.46 3.31
C LEU A 24 -4.95 -18.82 3.27
N ALA A 25 -4.15 -18.31 4.21
CA ALA A 25 -2.70 -18.50 4.29
C ALA A 25 -2.01 -18.27 2.92
N LYS A 26 -2.53 -17.35 2.11
CA LYS A 26 -1.87 -16.98 0.86
C LYS A 26 -0.55 -16.26 1.21
N SER A 27 0.45 -16.43 0.34
CA SER A 27 1.79 -15.87 0.52
C SER A 27 1.76 -14.44 1.05
N ILE A 28 2.65 -14.13 2.01
CA ILE A 28 2.85 -12.80 2.60
C ILE A 28 2.99 -11.72 1.51
N ILE A 29 3.58 -12.07 0.35
CA ILE A 29 3.69 -11.21 -0.82
C ILE A 29 2.33 -10.65 -1.29
N ASN A 30 1.25 -11.44 -1.26
CA ASN A 30 -0.07 -10.98 -1.72
C ASN A 30 -0.70 -9.98 -0.76
N ILE A 31 -0.52 -10.21 0.55
CA ILE A 31 -0.96 -9.28 1.59
C ILE A 31 -0.21 -7.95 1.44
N PHE A 32 1.08 -8.03 1.15
CA PHE A 32 1.91 -6.86 0.89
C PHE A 32 1.43 -6.05 -0.32
N PHE A 33 1.20 -6.69 -1.47
CA PHE A 33 0.66 -6.00 -2.65
C PHE A 33 -0.73 -5.41 -2.39
N ALA A 34 -1.57 -6.05 -1.57
CA ALA A 34 -2.86 -5.51 -1.19
C ALA A 34 -2.76 -4.22 -0.38
N ILE A 35 -1.88 -4.20 0.64
CA ILE A 35 -1.63 -3.02 1.47
C ILE A 35 -1.04 -1.90 0.61
N LEU A 36 -0.08 -2.23 -0.26
CA LEU A 36 0.52 -1.28 -1.20
C LEU A 36 -0.54 -0.62 -2.09
N PHE A 37 -1.40 -1.43 -2.72
CA PHE A 37 -2.44 -0.94 -3.61
C PHE A 37 -3.47 -0.08 -2.88
N GLN A 38 -3.86 -0.50 -1.66
CA GLN A 38 -4.73 0.29 -0.79
C GLN A 38 -4.11 1.66 -0.46
N SER A 39 -2.82 1.70 -0.10
CA SER A 39 -2.09 2.94 0.20
C SER A 39 -1.97 3.87 -1.01
N ILE A 40 -1.71 3.32 -2.21
CA ILE A 40 -1.68 4.12 -3.46
C ILE A 40 -3.06 4.73 -3.75
N LEU A 41 -4.14 3.97 -3.59
CA LEU A 41 -5.50 4.48 -3.79
C LEU A 41 -5.84 5.61 -2.80
N LEU A 42 -5.52 5.42 -1.51
CA LEU A 42 -5.73 6.46 -0.48
C LEU A 42 -4.89 7.70 -0.77
N PHE A 43 -3.66 7.53 -1.24
CA PHE A 43 -2.79 8.62 -1.65
C PHE A 43 -3.39 9.41 -2.81
N LEU A 44 -3.87 8.75 -3.86
CA LEU A 44 -4.51 9.42 -5.00
C LEU A 44 -5.75 10.21 -4.56
N ILE A 45 -6.59 9.64 -3.68
CA ILE A 45 -7.77 10.35 -3.16
C ILE A 45 -7.34 11.58 -2.34
N ARG A 46 -6.30 11.48 -1.52
CA ARG A 46 -5.84 12.61 -0.70
C ARG A 46 -5.16 13.70 -1.52
N PHE A 47 -4.32 13.30 -2.47
CA PHE A 47 -3.55 14.21 -3.29
C PHE A 47 -4.41 14.94 -4.34
N PHE A 48 -5.29 14.22 -5.06
CA PHE A 48 -6.11 14.82 -6.12
C PHE A 48 -7.43 15.41 -5.64
N TRP A 49 -8.02 14.87 -4.56
CA TRP A 49 -9.39 15.22 -4.17
C TRP A 49 -9.50 16.04 -2.88
N LEU A 50 -8.46 16.03 -2.04
CA LEU A 50 -8.42 16.75 -0.77
C LEU A 50 -7.44 17.93 -0.75
N ASP A 51 -6.75 18.20 -1.87
CA ASP A 51 -5.73 19.26 -1.99
C ASP A 51 -4.64 19.21 -0.89
N HIS A 52 -4.36 18.01 -0.34
CA HIS A 52 -3.24 17.85 0.58
C HIS A 52 -1.92 17.98 -0.17
N SER A 53 -0.91 18.57 0.50
CA SER A 53 0.45 18.61 -0.05
C SER A 53 0.98 17.19 -0.28
N PHE A 54 1.83 17.01 -1.30
CA PHE A 54 2.35 15.70 -1.69
C PHE A 54 2.92 14.88 -0.51
N GLY A 55 3.78 15.50 0.30
CA GLY A 55 4.39 14.83 1.45
C GLY A 55 3.37 14.43 2.52
N ASP A 56 2.38 15.30 2.75
CA ASP A 56 1.36 15.08 3.77
C ASP A 56 0.36 13.98 3.35
N ALA A 57 -0.07 14.00 2.09
CA ALA A 57 -0.86 12.92 1.51
C ALA A 57 -0.09 11.58 1.51
N PHE A 58 1.22 11.60 1.27
CA PHE A 58 2.07 10.41 1.24
C PHE A 58 2.19 9.77 2.63
N ILE A 59 2.61 10.54 3.64
CA ILE A 59 2.81 10.07 5.01
C ILE A 59 1.50 9.53 5.60
N HIS A 60 0.38 10.20 5.34
CA HIS A 60 -0.90 9.74 5.86
C HIS A 60 -1.40 8.45 5.19
N SER A 61 -0.98 8.17 3.94
CA SER A 61 -1.54 7.08 3.12
C SER A 61 -0.68 5.83 3.12
N PHE A 62 0.64 5.99 3.23
CA PHE A 62 1.59 4.89 3.27
C PHE A 62 2.06 4.65 4.70
N ASP A 63 1.85 3.43 5.19
CA ASP A 63 2.44 3.00 6.44
C ASP A 63 3.96 2.90 6.28
N LEU A 64 4.70 3.41 7.26
CA LEU A 64 6.17 3.32 7.34
C LEU A 64 6.65 1.88 7.20
N LEU A 65 5.93 0.91 7.76
CA LEU A 65 6.24 -0.50 7.61
C LEU A 65 6.13 -0.96 6.15
N THR A 66 5.09 -0.54 5.43
CA THR A 66 4.93 -0.87 4.01
C THR A 66 6.06 -0.27 3.18
N ILE A 67 6.41 0.99 3.44
CA ILE A 67 7.52 1.67 2.76
C ILE A 67 8.84 0.93 2.97
N ILE A 68 9.17 0.57 4.22
CA ILE A 68 10.40 -0.15 4.56
C ILE A 68 10.44 -1.49 3.83
N VAL A 69 9.34 -2.26 3.84
CA VAL A 69 9.28 -3.56 3.17
C VAL A 69 9.41 -3.42 1.64
N VAL A 70 8.80 -2.40 1.02
CA VAL A 70 9.00 -2.11 -0.42
C VAL A 70 10.47 -1.85 -0.71
N VAL A 71 11.09 -0.96 0.05
CA VAL A 71 12.48 -0.55 -0.18
C VAL A 71 13.41 -1.74 -0.01
N VAL A 72 13.24 -2.55 1.05
CA VAL A 72 14.04 -3.76 1.27
C VAL A 72 13.81 -4.78 0.16
N TYR A 73 12.56 -4.99 -0.27
CA TYR A 73 12.25 -5.91 -1.37
C TYR A 73 12.90 -5.47 -2.68
N VAL A 74 12.81 -4.18 -3.04
CA VAL A 74 13.42 -3.62 -4.24
C VAL A 74 14.95 -3.75 -4.18
N ILE A 75 15.58 -3.45 -3.05
CA ILE A 75 17.03 -3.63 -2.86
C ILE A 75 17.41 -5.10 -3.00
N TYR A 76 16.65 -6.01 -2.38
CA TYR A 76 16.91 -7.45 -2.48
C TYR A 76 16.81 -7.95 -3.92
N GLN A 77 15.82 -7.47 -4.68
CA GLN A 77 15.63 -7.83 -6.08
C GLN A 77 16.79 -7.28 -6.95
N LEU A 78 17.16 -6.01 -6.77
CA LEU A 78 18.29 -5.38 -7.47
C LEU A 78 19.65 -6.03 -7.14
N MET A 79 19.84 -6.52 -5.91
CA MET A 79 21.05 -7.25 -5.52
C MET A 79 21.04 -8.71 -5.99
N GLY A 80 19.87 -9.37 -6.00
CA GLY A 80 19.71 -10.72 -6.52
C GLY A 80 20.01 -10.81 -8.01
N ASP A 81 19.59 -9.81 -8.78
CA ASP A 81 19.86 -9.68 -10.22
C ASP A 81 21.36 -9.53 -10.54
N SER A 82 22.18 -9.09 -9.57
CA SER A 82 23.64 -8.94 -9.74
C SER A 82 24.46 -10.21 -9.46
N SER A 83 23.80 -11.33 -9.15
CA SER A 83 24.47 -12.59 -8.79
C SER A 83 24.28 -13.74 -9.80
N GLU A 84 23.68 -13.45 -10.96
CA GLU A 84 23.51 -14.41 -12.07
C GLU A 84 24.45 -14.18 -13.27
N ASP A 85 25.55 -13.41 -13.09
CA ASP A 85 26.62 -13.25 -14.10
C ASP A 85 27.90 -14.05 -13.76
#